data_AF-A0A948S2P8-F1
#
_entry.id   AF-A0A948S2P8-F1
#
_cell.length_a   1.000
_cell.length_b   1.000
_cell.length_c   1.000
_cell.angle_alpha   90.00
_cell.angle_beta   90.00
_cell.angle_gamma   90.00
#
_symmetry.space_group_name_H-M   'P 1'
#
loop_
_entity.id
_entity.type
_entity.pdbx_description
1 polymer ?
#
loop_
_entity_poly.entity_id
_entity_poly.type
_entity_poly.pdbx_seq_one_letter_code
_entity_poly.pdbx_strand_id
1 'polypeptide(L)'
;MLKLILKPLSLLSLRQLHALGMIFGNLLFVMARSSRRQIKNNIQQSGLYPNDNTLMASVKRNMQETGKSLLESFALWQKPQYELLTWVTDCHDWHLVEKAQQQSRGIIFLTPHQGCFEITSIYYGSHYPITVLYRPPKLRWLSSFIEVGRKQPGVNLALTPADPVSVIGFPFGQAAGGVFGVWATGFLASEPAVDFDNLPVQLIDCRTRPGQSGSPVIAHRNGGMVALEDGSSVSYTGPVARFVGIYSGRINNDSDLGIVWKASAIEQLLA
;
A
#
# COMPACT_ATOMS: atom_id res chain seq x y z
N MET A 1 6.67 9.32 -20.89
CA MET A 1 6.92 10.75 -20.62
C MET A 1 6.95 11.10 -19.14
N LEU A 2 5.92 10.81 -18.32
CA LEU A 2 5.88 11.30 -16.94
C LEU A 2 6.94 10.70 -16.00
N LYS A 3 7.27 9.39 -16.13
CA LYS A 3 8.43 8.77 -15.44
C LYS A 3 9.74 9.50 -15.74
N LEU A 4 9.93 10.00 -16.97
CA LEU A 4 11.14 10.74 -17.37
C LEU A 4 11.16 12.16 -16.80
N ILE A 5 9.99 12.76 -16.54
CA ILE A 5 9.85 14.10 -15.95
C ILE A 5 10.01 14.05 -14.42
N LEU A 6 9.57 12.96 -13.78
CA LEU A 6 9.60 12.82 -12.32
C LEU A 6 10.87 12.14 -11.80
N LYS A 7 11.58 11.33 -12.60
CA LYS A 7 12.84 10.67 -12.21
C LYS A 7 13.97 11.66 -11.84
N PRO A 8 14.10 12.85 -12.45
CA PRO A 8 15.04 13.85 -11.98
C PRO A 8 14.77 14.31 -10.54
N LEU A 9 13.50 14.38 -10.11
CA LEU A 9 13.15 14.76 -8.74
C LEU A 9 13.64 13.72 -7.72
N SER A 10 13.64 12.43 -8.09
CA SER A 10 14.17 11.38 -7.22
C SER A 10 15.69 11.35 -7.12
N LEU A 11 16.41 12.16 -7.90
CA LEU A 11 17.87 12.31 -7.79
C LEU A 11 18.26 13.48 -6.88
N LEU A 12 17.31 14.35 -6.54
CA LEU A 12 17.56 15.52 -5.70
C LEU A 12 17.68 15.13 -4.23
N SER A 13 18.53 15.87 -3.52
CA SER A 13 18.58 15.85 -2.05
C SER A 13 17.31 16.48 -1.47
N LEU A 14 16.98 16.12 -0.23
CA LEU A 14 15.82 16.67 0.48
C LEU A 14 15.84 18.21 0.52
N ARG A 15 17.01 18.82 0.72
CA ARG A 15 17.18 20.29 0.73
C ARG A 15 16.80 20.92 -0.62
N GLN A 16 17.19 20.29 -1.73
CA GLN A 16 16.85 20.77 -3.07
C GLN A 16 15.34 20.63 -3.34
N LEU A 17 14.73 19.51 -2.93
CA LEU A 17 13.28 19.31 -3.02
C LEU A 17 12.54 20.37 -2.20
N HIS A 18 13.02 20.69 -1.00
CA HIS A 18 12.43 21.73 -0.16
C HIS A 18 12.54 23.12 -0.80
N ALA A 19 13.69 23.46 -1.38
CA ALA A 19 13.88 24.73 -2.07
C ALA A 19 12.91 24.88 -3.26
N LEU A 20 12.81 23.85 -4.10
CA LEU A 20 11.86 23.80 -5.21
C LEU A 20 10.41 23.82 -4.71
N GLY A 21 10.12 23.11 -3.63
CA GLY A 21 8.80 23.05 -3.01
C GLY A 21 8.34 24.40 -2.47
N MET A 22 9.26 25.20 -1.90
CA MET A 22 8.96 26.57 -1.47
C MET A 22 8.66 27.49 -2.65
N ILE A 23 9.42 27.39 -3.75
CA ILE A 23 9.16 28.16 -4.97
C ILE A 23 7.79 27.79 -5.54
N PHE A 24 7.51 26.49 -5.65
CA PHE A 24 6.23 25.99 -6.12
C PHE A 24 5.06 26.42 -5.22
N GLY A 25 5.21 26.35 -3.90
CA GLY A 25 4.21 26.82 -2.96
C GLY A 25 3.97 28.33 -3.01
N ASN A 26 5.00 29.14 -3.26
CA ASN A 26 4.85 30.58 -3.51
C ASN A 26 4.03 30.84 -4.79
N LEU A 27 4.29 30.06 -5.85
CA LEU A 27 3.52 30.14 -7.09
C LEU A 27 2.04 29.78 -6.85
N LEU A 28 1.79 28.69 -6.12
CA LEU A 28 0.43 28.30 -5.71
C LEU A 28 -0.25 29.39 -4.89
N PHE A 29 0.47 30.06 -3.99
CA PHE A 29 -0.09 31.16 -3.18
C PHE A 29 -0.60 32.33 -4.02
N VAL A 30 0.05 32.62 -5.15
CA VAL A 30 -0.38 33.68 -6.08
C VAL A 30 -1.51 33.19 -6.99
N MET A 31 -1.39 31.97 -7.53
CA MET A 31 -2.27 31.46 -8.59
C MET A 31 -3.53 30.77 -8.07
N ALA A 32 -3.43 29.95 -7.02
CA ALA A 32 -4.52 29.12 -6.49
C ALA A 32 -5.40 29.89 -5.50
N ARG A 33 -6.08 30.94 -5.99
CA ARG A 33 -6.90 31.86 -5.17
C ARG A 33 -7.97 31.15 -4.33
N SER A 34 -8.61 30.11 -4.87
CA SER A 34 -9.63 29.33 -4.16
C SER A 34 -9.03 28.57 -2.97
N SER A 35 -7.95 27.83 -3.20
CA SER A 35 -7.23 27.09 -2.16
C SER A 35 -6.69 28.03 -1.07
N ARG A 36 -6.11 29.17 -1.47
CA ARG A 36 -5.66 30.20 -0.52
C ARG A 36 -6.79 30.68 0.39
N ARG A 37 -7.99 30.91 -0.16
CA ARG A 37 -9.17 31.30 0.62
C ARG A 37 -9.60 30.21 1.59
N GLN A 38 -9.65 28.95 1.16
CA GLN A 38 -10.00 27.82 2.03
C GLN A 38 -8.99 27.68 3.18
N ILE A 39 -7.69 27.73 2.88
CA ILE A 39 -6.62 27.66 3.89
C ILE A 39 -6.74 28.83 4.87
N LYS A 40 -6.99 30.06 4.39
CA LYS A 40 -7.22 31.22 5.25
C LYS A 40 -8.39 30.98 6.20
N ASN A 41 -9.52 30.52 5.69
CA ASN A 41 -10.71 30.26 6.51
C ASN A 41 -10.44 29.17 7.56
N ASN A 42 -9.77 28.08 7.19
CA ASN A 42 -9.44 27.00 8.11
C ASN A 42 -8.48 27.46 9.22
N ILE A 43 -7.44 28.22 8.87
CA ILE A 43 -6.49 28.76 9.86
C ILE A 43 -7.20 29.78 10.76
N GLN A 44 -8.05 30.64 10.21
CA GLN A 44 -8.80 31.64 10.99
C GLN A 44 -9.75 30.97 11.99
N GLN A 45 -10.41 29.87 11.61
CA GLN A 45 -11.28 29.09 12.51
C GLN A 45 -10.53 28.48 13.69
N SER A 46 -9.21 28.25 13.59
CA SER A 46 -8.42 27.73 14.71
C SER A 46 -8.27 28.72 15.88
N GLY A 47 -8.47 30.03 15.63
CA GLY A 47 -8.25 31.08 16.62
C GLY A 47 -6.78 31.34 16.99
N LEU A 48 -5.82 30.62 16.39
CA LEU A 48 -4.40 30.70 16.75
C LEU A 48 -3.66 31.93 16.20
N TYR A 49 -4.23 32.62 15.21
CA TYR A 49 -3.61 33.75 14.51
C TYR A 49 -4.53 34.97 14.54
N PRO A 50 -4.49 35.77 15.62
CA PRO A 50 -5.42 36.88 15.83
C PRO A 50 -5.15 38.11 14.92
N ASN A 51 -3.96 38.22 14.34
CA ASN A 51 -3.56 39.34 13.50
C ASN A 51 -3.58 38.94 12.01
N ASP A 52 -4.23 39.72 11.15
CA ASP A 52 -4.33 39.49 9.70
C ASP A 52 -2.98 39.29 9.00
N ASN A 53 -1.94 40.03 9.42
CA ASN A 53 -0.60 39.87 8.87
C ASN A 53 -0.01 38.49 9.23
N THR A 54 -0.18 38.07 10.48
CA THR A 54 0.29 36.75 10.95
C THR A 54 -0.51 35.61 10.36
N LEU A 55 -1.81 35.82 10.13
CA LEU A 55 -2.70 34.88 9.45
C LEU A 55 -2.25 34.67 8.00
N MET A 56 -2.06 35.75 7.24
CA MET A 56 -1.64 35.65 5.84
C MET A 56 -0.22 35.08 5.67
N ALA A 57 0.70 35.41 6.58
CA ALA A 57 2.02 34.78 6.62
C ALA A 57 1.91 33.26 6.83
N SER A 58 1.02 32.82 7.71
CA SER A 58 0.78 31.39 7.99
C SER A 58 0.12 30.67 6.83
N VAL A 59 -0.81 31.33 6.11
CA VAL A 59 -1.37 30.80 4.86
C VAL A 59 -0.29 30.60 3.82
N LYS A 60 0.60 31.59 3.63
CA LYS A 60 1.74 31.47 2.70
C LYS A 60 2.66 30.32 3.10
N ARG A 61 2.98 30.20 4.39
CA ARG A 61 3.81 29.11 4.92
C ARG A 61 3.16 27.74 4.67
N ASN A 62 1.87 27.58 4.95
CA ASN A 62 1.13 26.34 4.71
C ASN A 62 1.21 25.91 3.23
N MET A 63 1.08 26.85 2.30
CA MET A 63 1.18 26.56 0.86
C MET A 63 2.62 26.21 0.43
N GLN A 64 3.63 26.82 1.06
CA GLN A 64 5.04 26.42 0.89
C GLN A 64 5.28 24.99 1.38
N GLU A 65 4.81 24.63 2.58
CA GLU A 65 4.93 23.26 3.10
C GLU A 65 4.16 22.26 2.23
N THR A 66 2.96 22.62 1.75
CA THR A 66 2.21 21.81 0.78
C THR A 66 3.02 21.56 -0.50
N GLY A 67 3.71 22.57 -1.01
CA GLY A 67 4.58 22.45 -2.17
C GLY A 67 5.77 21.51 -1.92
N LYS A 68 6.37 21.54 -0.72
CA LYS A 68 7.41 20.58 -0.34
C LYS A 68 6.85 19.17 -0.29
N SER A 69 5.74 18.96 0.41
CA SER A 69 5.12 17.64 0.58
C SER A 69 4.77 16.98 -0.75
N LEU A 70 4.25 17.75 -1.71
CA LEU A 70 3.95 17.22 -3.03
C LEU A 70 5.22 16.73 -3.77
N LEU A 71 6.30 17.51 -3.73
CA LEU A 71 7.56 17.12 -4.39
C LEU A 71 8.25 15.97 -3.66
N GLU A 72 8.16 15.93 -2.32
CA GLU A 72 8.60 14.80 -1.50
C GLU A 72 7.88 13.52 -1.93
N SER A 73 6.53 13.53 -2.04
CA SER A 73 5.75 12.36 -2.45
C SER A 73 6.18 11.83 -3.83
N PHE A 74 6.44 12.72 -4.80
CA PHE A 74 6.92 12.31 -6.13
C PHE A 74 8.33 11.68 -6.10
N ALA A 75 9.22 12.18 -5.25
CA ALA A 75 10.54 11.61 -5.07
C ALA A 75 10.46 10.26 -4.33
N LEU A 76 9.62 10.17 -3.29
CA LEU A 76 9.33 8.97 -2.51
C LEU A 76 8.86 7.80 -3.36
N TRP A 77 8.01 8.02 -4.35
CA TRP A 77 7.50 6.93 -5.20
C TRP A 77 8.53 6.32 -6.16
N GLN A 78 9.72 6.90 -6.26
CA GLN A 78 10.74 6.49 -7.23
C GLN A 78 12.10 6.20 -6.61
N LYS A 79 12.39 6.74 -5.42
CA LYS A 79 13.63 6.44 -4.71
C LYS A 79 13.58 5.03 -4.08
N PRO A 80 14.72 4.33 -4.02
CA PRO A 80 14.81 3.09 -3.28
C PRO A 80 14.65 3.34 -1.78
N GLN A 81 14.06 2.38 -1.07
CA GLN A 81 13.69 2.52 0.33
C GLN A 81 14.88 2.87 1.24
N TYR A 82 16.05 2.25 1.03
CA TYR A 82 17.23 2.50 1.87
C TYR A 82 17.67 3.97 1.83
N GLU A 83 17.53 4.67 0.69
CA GLU A 83 17.82 6.12 0.61
C GLU A 83 16.75 6.93 1.33
N LEU A 84 15.48 6.54 1.21
CA LEU A 84 14.38 7.26 1.85
C LEU A 84 14.45 7.18 3.37
N LEU A 85 14.90 6.06 3.92
CA LEU A 85 15.10 5.92 5.36
C LEU A 85 16.17 6.89 5.89
N THR A 86 17.15 7.30 5.07
CA THR A 86 18.12 8.34 5.46
C THR A 86 17.51 9.73 5.62
N TRP A 87 16.31 9.96 5.08
CA TRP A 87 15.59 11.23 5.26
C TRP A 87 14.88 11.31 6.62
N VAL A 88 14.70 10.18 7.30
CA VAL A 88 14.15 10.14 8.65
C VAL A 88 15.26 10.48 9.62
N THR A 89 15.23 11.71 10.14
CA THR A 89 16.26 12.21 11.06
C THR A 89 15.96 11.86 12.51
N ASP A 90 14.68 11.78 12.87
CA ASP A 90 14.25 11.55 14.24
C ASP A 90 12.86 10.87 14.25
N CYS A 91 12.61 10.07 15.28
CA CYS A 91 11.32 9.45 15.58
C CYS A 91 11.06 9.50 17.09
N HIS A 92 10.14 10.38 17.48
CA HIS A 92 9.81 10.57 18.89
C HIS A 92 8.91 9.43 19.39
N ASP A 93 9.07 9.08 20.66
CA ASP A 93 8.24 8.10 21.36
C ASP A 93 8.19 6.70 20.74
N TRP A 94 9.22 6.32 19.97
CA TRP A 94 9.31 5.00 19.33
C TRP A 94 9.20 3.83 20.33
N HIS A 95 9.68 4.03 21.56
CA HIS A 95 9.55 3.06 22.64
C HIS A 95 8.08 2.64 22.92
N LEU A 96 7.09 3.48 22.61
CA LEU A 96 5.66 3.13 22.73
C LEU A 96 5.25 2.07 21.70
N VAL A 97 5.80 2.17 20.47
CA VAL A 97 5.60 1.18 19.41
C VAL A 97 6.23 -0.15 19.83
N GLU A 98 7.47 -0.12 20.30
CA GLU A 98 8.19 -1.30 20.78
C GLU A 98 7.45 -1.98 21.93
N LYS A 99 6.96 -1.19 22.90
CA LYS A 99 6.16 -1.70 24.01
C LYS A 99 4.87 -2.36 23.54
N ALA A 100 4.16 -1.76 22.58
CA ALA A 100 2.94 -2.35 22.03
C ALA A 100 3.21 -3.67 21.29
N GLN A 101 4.31 -3.73 20.53
CA GLN A 101 4.77 -4.94 19.84
C GLN A 101 5.16 -6.05 20.82
N GLN A 102 5.93 -5.74 21.86
CA GLN A 102 6.32 -6.68 22.93
C GLN A 102 5.11 -7.27 23.66
N GLN A 103 4.03 -6.51 23.76
CA GLN A 103 2.77 -6.95 24.37
C GLN A 103 1.82 -7.65 23.39
N SER A 104 2.25 -7.90 22.15
CA SER A 104 1.44 -8.48 21.07
C SER A 104 0.11 -7.77 20.84
N ARG A 105 0.10 -6.44 21.01
CA ARG A 105 -1.08 -5.60 20.75
C ARG A 105 -1.03 -5.04 19.32
N GLY A 106 -2.20 -5.01 18.66
CA GLY A 106 -2.34 -4.31 17.39
C GLY A 106 -2.15 -2.80 17.56
N ILE A 107 -1.55 -2.14 16.57
CA ILE A 107 -1.32 -0.69 16.55
C ILE A 107 -2.12 -0.07 15.41
N ILE A 108 -2.91 0.95 15.73
CA ILE A 108 -3.58 1.78 14.73
C ILE A 108 -2.82 3.10 14.65
N PHE A 109 -2.22 3.37 13.49
CA PHE A 109 -1.58 4.65 13.22
C PHE A 109 -2.59 5.67 12.73
N LEU A 110 -2.66 6.81 13.43
CA LEU A 110 -3.41 7.97 12.98
C LEU A 110 -2.42 8.90 12.28
N THR A 111 -2.50 8.97 10.94
CA THR A 111 -1.63 9.78 10.11
C THR A 111 -2.36 11.03 9.64
N PRO A 112 -2.31 12.16 10.38
CA PRO A 112 -2.87 13.41 9.88
C PRO A 112 -2.18 13.80 8.57
N HIS A 113 -2.89 14.53 7.71
CA HIS A 113 -2.36 15.00 6.42
C HIS A 113 -1.40 16.19 6.64
N GLN A 114 -0.29 15.92 7.33
CA GLN A 114 0.72 16.90 7.71
C GLN A 114 2.06 16.48 7.14
N GLY A 115 2.68 17.39 6.38
CA GLY A 115 3.92 17.09 5.66
C GLY A 115 3.74 15.97 4.64
N CYS A 116 4.86 15.36 4.23
CA CYS A 116 4.83 14.13 3.45
C CYS A 116 4.67 12.92 4.37
N PHE A 117 3.43 12.69 4.82
CA PHE A 117 3.10 11.63 5.76
C PHE A 117 3.36 10.22 5.19
N GLU A 118 3.53 10.05 3.88
CA GLU A 118 3.86 8.74 3.27
C GLU A 118 5.14 8.12 3.84
N ILE A 119 6.13 8.94 4.23
CA ILE A 119 7.39 8.47 4.82
C ILE A 119 7.15 7.67 6.11
N THR A 120 6.09 7.99 6.86
CA THR A 120 5.79 7.33 8.14
C THR A 120 5.48 5.85 7.94
N SER A 121 4.74 5.50 6.89
CA SER A 121 4.41 4.12 6.55
C SER A 121 5.62 3.34 6.04
N ILE A 122 6.56 4.03 5.37
CA ILE A 122 7.81 3.44 4.88
C ILE A 122 8.78 3.19 6.03
N TYR A 123 8.90 4.15 6.95
CA TYR A 123 9.75 4.06 8.13
C TYR A 123 9.26 2.97 9.08
N TYR A 124 7.98 2.99 9.45
CA TYR A 124 7.44 1.92 10.26
C TYR A 124 7.50 0.57 9.52
N GLY A 125 7.20 0.54 8.22
CA GLY A 125 7.30 -0.66 7.38
C GLY A 125 8.72 -1.24 7.21
N SER A 126 9.78 -0.48 7.51
CA SER A 126 11.15 -1.02 7.55
C SER A 126 11.49 -1.72 8.86
N HIS A 127 10.72 -1.45 9.92
CA HIS A 127 10.87 -2.10 11.23
C HIS A 127 9.81 -3.17 11.46
N TYR A 128 8.55 -2.88 11.12
CA TYR A 128 7.36 -3.57 11.59
C TYR A 128 6.29 -3.85 10.52
N PRO A 129 5.34 -4.78 10.75
CA PRO A 129 4.24 -4.97 9.83
C PRO A 129 3.31 -3.81 9.71
N ILE A 130 2.99 -3.41 8.47
CA ILE A 130 1.90 -2.49 8.26
C ILE A 130 0.96 -2.88 7.12
N THR A 131 -0.34 -2.85 7.43
CA THR A 131 -1.41 -2.77 6.44
C THR A 131 -1.79 -1.31 6.25
N VAL A 132 -1.87 -0.85 5.00
CA VAL A 132 -2.31 0.52 4.67
C VAL A 132 -3.56 0.44 3.82
N LEU A 133 -4.62 1.14 4.23
CA LEU A 133 -5.87 1.23 3.47
C LEU A 133 -5.64 1.96 2.14
N TYR A 134 -6.17 1.40 1.04
CA TYR A 134 -6.02 1.95 -0.30
C TYR A 134 -7.36 2.28 -0.95
N ARG A 135 -7.46 3.50 -1.46
CA ARG A 135 -8.55 3.94 -2.35
C ARG A 135 -7.95 4.29 -3.71
N PRO A 136 -8.39 3.67 -4.82
CA PRO A 136 -7.88 3.98 -6.14
C PRO A 136 -8.05 5.48 -6.49
N PRO A 137 -7.02 6.14 -7.06
CA PRO A 137 -7.11 7.53 -7.46
C PRO A 137 -8.10 7.70 -8.62
N LYS A 138 -8.84 8.83 -8.63
CA LYS A 138 -9.79 9.15 -9.71
C LYS A 138 -9.12 9.33 -11.08
N LEU A 139 -7.86 9.75 -11.08
CA LEU A 139 -7.02 9.88 -12.27
C LEU A 139 -6.30 8.55 -12.52
N ARG A 140 -6.81 7.75 -13.47
CA ARG A 140 -6.31 6.40 -13.79
C ARG A 140 -4.83 6.34 -14.20
N TRP A 141 -4.25 7.46 -14.64
CA TRP A 141 -2.81 7.50 -14.97
C TRP A 141 -1.91 7.62 -13.74
N LEU A 142 -2.47 8.01 -12.58
CA LEU A 142 -1.73 8.17 -11.32
C LEU A 142 -1.66 6.86 -10.50
N SER A 143 -2.59 5.92 -10.72
CA SER A 143 -2.63 4.64 -9.99
C SER A 143 -1.36 3.81 -10.22
N SER A 144 -0.87 3.74 -11.46
CA SER A 144 0.33 2.98 -11.80
C SER A 144 1.63 3.56 -11.23
N PHE A 145 1.65 4.80 -10.73
CA PHE A 145 2.80 5.38 -10.02
C PHE A 145 2.72 5.15 -8.52
N ILE A 146 1.53 5.34 -7.94
CA ILE A 146 1.28 5.06 -6.52
C ILE A 146 1.50 3.57 -6.23
N GLU A 147 1.10 2.70 -7.15
CA GLU A 147 1.37 1.27 -7.07
C GLU A 147 2.85 0.94 -7.20
N VAL A 148 3.61 1.61 -8.08
CA VAL A 148 5.07 1.35 -8.20
C VAL A 148 5.84 1.83 -6.97
N GLY A 149 5.48 2.95 -6.38
CA GLY A 149 6.09 3.45 -5.13
C GLY A 149 5.67 2.67 -3.88
N ARG A 150 4.58 1.90 -3.96
CA ARG A 150 4.06 1.05 -2.86
C ARG A 150 4.25 -0.44 -3.09
N LYS A 151 4.65 -0.84 -4.29
CA LYS A 151 5.09 -2.20 -4.60
C LYS A 151 6.43 -2.37 -3.88
N GLN A 152 6.38 -3.11 -2.77
CA GLN A 152 7.55 -3.85 -2.34
C GLN A 152 8.06 -4.66 -3.56
N PRO A 153 9.38 -4.79 -3.77
CA PRO A 153 9.89 -5.88 -4.59
C PRO A 153 9.16 -7.13 -4.15
N GLY A 154 8.48 -7.79 -5.09
CA GLY A 154 7.51 -8.84 -4.80
C GLY A 154 8.08 -9.80 -3.77
N VAL A 155 7.44 -9.88 -2.61
CA VAL A 155 7.78 -10.93 -1.67
C VAL A 155 7.29 -12.22 -2.30
N ASN A 156 8.23 -12.99 -2.83
CA ASN A 156 8.01 -14.35 -3.28
C ASN A 156 7.86 -15.24 -2.03
N LEU A 157 6.76 -15.03 -1.30
CA LEU A 157 6.29 -15.88 -0.20
C LEU A 157 6.37 -17.33 -0.70
N ALA A 158 7.24 -18.16 -0.13
CA ALA A 158 7.18 -19.59 -0.41
C ALA A 158 5.82 -20.09 0.08
N LEU A 159 5.05 -20.63 -0.85
CA LEU A 159 3.79 -21.26 -0.55
C LEU A 159 4.04 -22.76 -0.53
N THR A 160 3.50 -23.42 0.48
CA THR A 160 3.55 -24.86 0.67
C THR A 160 2.13 -25.39 0.91
N PRO A 161 1.87 -26.70 0.74
CA PRO A 161 0.59 -27.27 1.15
C PRO A 161 0.24 -26.91 2.61
N ALA A 162 -1.05 -26.78 2.90
CA ALA A 162 -1.60 -26.31 4.18
C ALA A 162 -1.40 -24.81 4.50
N ASP A 163 -0.79 -24.03 3.61
CA ASP A 163 -0.69 -22.59 3.78
C ASP A 163 -2.07 -21.90 3.62
N PRO A 164 -2.45 -20.96 4.51
CA PRO A 164 -3.73 -20.28 4.39
C PRO A 164 -3.77 -19.35 3.17
N VAL A 165 -4.89 -19.40 2.45
CA VAL A 165 -5.20 -18.57 1.28
C VAL A 165 -6.64 -18.06 1.36
N SER A 166 -6.94 -16.93 0.74
CA SER A 166 -8.28 -16.35 0.72
C SER A 166 -8.76 -16.10 -0.70
N VAL A 167 -9.96 -16.61 -1.01
CA VAL A 167 -10.71 -16.30 -2.23
C VAL A 167 -11.57 -15.09 -1.95
N ILE A 168 -11.28 -13.96 -2.62
CA ILE A 168 -11.95 -12.69 -2.34
C ILE A 168 -12.97 -12.41 -3.43
N GLY A 169 -14.26 -12.56 -3.11
CA GLY A 169 -15.32 -12.48 -4.10
C GLY A 169 -16.69 -12.15 -3.53
N PHE A 170 -17.73 -12.41 -4.32
CA PHE A 170 -19.11 -12.12 -3.98
C PHE A 170 -19.94 -13.41 -3.98
N PRO A 171 -19.82 -14.26 -2.95
CA PRO A 171 -20.57 -15.51 -2.88
C PRO A 171 -22.07 -15.22 -2.94
N PHE A 172 -22.77 -15.89 -3.85
CA PHE A 172 -24.18 -15.65 -4.17
C PHE A 172 -24.50 -14.19 -4.56
N GLY A 173 -23.51 -13.45 -5.07
CA GLY A 173 -23.62 -12.02 -5.37
C GLY A 173 -23.61 -11.11 -4.14
N GLN A 174 -23.35 -11.65 -2.94
CA GLN A 174 -23.37 -10.87 -1.70
C GLN A 174 -22.03 -10.18 -1.42
N ALA A 175 -22.11 -8.91 -1.04
CA ALA A 175 -20.99 -8.14 -0.51
C ALA A 175 -20.87 -8.35 1.01
N ALA A 176 -19.67 -8.20 1.56
CA ALA A 176 -19.42 -8.19 3.00
C ALA A 176 -19.94 -6.90 3.70
N GLY A 177 -20.48 -5.96 2.91
CA GLY A 177 -20.94 -4.64 3.33
C GLY A 177 -20.49 -3.56 2.33
N GLY A 178 -21.39 -2.65 1.94
CA GLY A 178 -21.09 -1.66 0.90
C GLY A 178 -20.66 -2.32 -0.40
N VAL A 179 -19.44 -2.01 -0.86
CA VAL A 179 -18.83 -2.55 -2.10
C VAL A 179 -17.72 -3.58 -1.84
N PHE A 180 -17.56 -4.04 -0.58
CA PHE A 180 -16.45 -4.92 -0.20
C PHE A 180 -16.76 -6.40 -0.47
N GLY A 181 -15.78 -7.14 -0.98
CA GLY A 181 -15.87 -8.58 -1.20
C GLY A 181 -15.77 -9.38 0.11
N VAL A 182 -16.34 -10.59 0.10
CA VAL A 182 -16.21 -11.58 1.17
C VAL A 182 -14.89 -12.33 1.01
N TRP A 183 -14.16 -12.47 2.10
CA TRP A 183 -12.90 -13.21 2.15
C TRP A 183 -13.18 -14.64 2.63
N ALA A 184 -13.31 -15.57 1.68
CA ALA A 184 -13.44 -16.98 2.01
C ALA A 184 -12.03 -17.58 2.18
N THR A 185 -11.63 -17.79 3.44
CA THR A 185 -10.32 -18.36 3.77
C THR A 185 -10.36 -19.89 3.78
N GLY A 186 -9.34 -20.48 3.18
CA GLY A 186 -9.08 -21.90 3.14
C GLY A 186 -7.57 -22.17 3.11
N PHE A 187 -7.17 -23.33 2.61
CA PHE A 187 -5.77 -23.77 2.60
C PHE A 187 -5.34 -24.22 1.21
N LEU A 188 -4.06 -24.07 0.91
CA LEU A 188 -3.44 -24.72 -0.23
C LEU A 188 -3.53 -26.25 -0.08
N ALA A 189 -4.13 -26.91 -1.06
CA ALA A 189 -4.41 -28.34 -1.02
C ALA A 189 -3.49 -29.18 -1.93
N SER A 190 -2.69 -28.53 -2.78
CA SER A 190 -1.69 -29.17 -3.64
C SER A 190 -0.37 -28.41 -3.62
N GLU A 191 0.70 -29.07 -4.06
CA GLU A 191 2.04 -28.49 -4.21
C GLU A 191 2.04 -27.31 -5.22
N PRO A 192 2.34 -26.06 -4.82
CA PRO A 192 2.27 -24.90 -5.73
C PRO A 192 3.23 -24.98 -6.92
N ALA A 193 4.38 -25.65 -6.75
CA ALA A 193 5.36 -25.84 -7.81
C ALA A 193 4.90 -26.86 -8.89
N VAL A 194 3.89 -27.68 -8.61
CA VAL A 194 3.44 -28.76 -9.49
C VAL A 194 2.11 -28.40 -10.14
N ASP A 195 2.02 -28.59 -11.45
CA ASP A 195 0.79 -28.37 -12.22
C ASP A 195 -0.19 -29.53 -12.00
N PHE A 196 -1.46 -29.22 -11.78
CA PHE A 196 -2.50 -30.22 -11.61
C PHE A 196 -3.13 -30.56 -12.97
N ASP A 197 -3.21 -31.85 -13.27
CA ASP A 197 -3.80 -32.39 -14.52
C ASP A 197 -3.18 -31.81 -15.81
N ASN A 198 -1.85 -31.59 -15.80
CA ASN A 198 -1.10 -30.95 -16.90
C ASN A 198 -1.57 -29.55 -17.28
N LEU A 199 -2.31 -28.89 -16.39
CA LEU A 199 -2.72 -27.50 -16.54
C LEU A 199 -2.02 -26.64 -15.48
N PRO A 200 -1.74 -25.36 -15.76
CA PRO A 200 -1.09 -24.44 -14.82
C PRO A 200 -2.08 -23.98 -13.74
N VAL A 201 -2.64 -24.95 -13.02
CA VAL A 201 -3.61 -24.81 -11.96
C VAL A 201 -3.12 -25.55 -10.72
N GLN A 202 -3.65 -25.13 -9.57
CA GLN A 202 -3.41 -25.76 -8.28
C GLN A 202 -4.71 -25.84 -7.51
N LEU A 203 -4.74 -26.71 -6.50
CA LEU A 203 -5.91 -26.94 -5.68
C LEU A 203 -5.84 -26.16 -4.36
N ILE A 204 -7.00 -25.69 -3.92
CA ILE A 204 -7.21 -25.13 -2.58
C ILE A 204 -8.35 -25.88 -1.92
N ASP A 205 -8.30 -26.09 -0.61
CA ASP A 205 -9.43 -26.52 0.20
C ASP A 205 -10.06 -25.26 0.80
N CYS A 206 -11.20 -24.83 0.25
CA CYS A 206 -11.87 -23.62 0.69
C CYS A 206 -13.37 -23.75 0.47
N ARG A 207 -14.14 -23.40 1.50
CA ARG A 207 -15.61 -23.35 1.50
C ARG A 207 -16.14 -22.20 0.62
N THR A 208 -15.86 -22.32 -0.66
CA THR A 208 -16.28 -21.40 -1.71
C THR A 208 -17.73 -21.63 -2.07
N ARG A 209 -18.35 -20.64 -2.72
CA ARG A 209 -19.78 -20.66 -3.09
C ARG A 209 -19.98 -20.19 -4.53
N PRO A 210 -21.10 -20.55 -5.18
CA PRO A 210 -21.48 -19.99 -6.47
C PRO A 210 -21.34 -18.46 -6.50
N GLY A 211 -20.88 -17.90 -7.62
CA GLY A 211 -20.61 -16.46 -7.76
C GLY A 211 -19.18 -16.03 -7.39
N GLN A 212 -18.32 -16.95 -6.93
CA GLN A 212 -16.91 -16.66 -6.66
C GLN A 212 -15.96 -17.02 -7.81
N SER A 213 -16.41 -17.66 -8.88
CA SER A 213 -15.57 -17.90 -10.06
C SER A 213 -15.06 -16.56 -10.63
N GLY A 214 -13.78 -16.51 -11.02
CA GLY A 214 -13.08 -15.29 -11.43
C GLY A 214 -12.49 -14.47 -10.28
N SER A 215 -12.68 -14.89 -9.03
CA SER A 215 -12.16 -14.16 -7.86
C SER A 215 -10.64 -14.31 -7.71
N PRO A 216 -9.93 -13.24 -7.29
CA PRO A 216 -8.53 -13.35 -6.93
C PRO A 216 -8.34 -14.20 -5.67
N VAL A 217 -7.27 -14.99 -5.69
CA VAL A 217 -6.79 -15.78 -4.56
C VAL A 217 -5.51 -15.18 -4.03
N ILE A 218 -5.48 -14.89 -2.73
CA ILE A 218 -4.36 -14.23 -2.08
C ILE A 218 -3.89 -15.07 -0.88
N ALA A 219 -2.58 -15.31 -0.80
CA ALA A 219 -1.96 -15.81 0.41
C ALA A 219 -1.61 -14.59 1.28
N HIS A 220 -2.21 -14.52 2.47
CA HIS A 220 -1.99 -13.43 3.41
C HIS A 220 -1.40 -13.97 4.71
N ARG A 221 -0.30 -13.37 5.17
CA ARG A 221 0.32 -13.64 6.47
C ARG A 221 0.32 -12.35 7.24
N ASN A 222 0.05 -12.39 8.55
CA ASN A 222 0.08 -11.20 9.40
C ASN A 222 1.50 -10.79 9.83
N GLY A 223 2.54 -11.34 9.20
CA GLY A 223 3.95 -11.20 9.57
C GLY A 223 4.55 -12.45 10.21
N GLY A 224 5.73 -12.30 10.77
CA GLY A 224 6.56 -13.38 11.32
C GLY A 224 7.69 -13.81 10.39
N MET A 225 8.34 -14.91 10.75
CA MET A 225 9.35 -15.53 9.89
C MET A 225 8.64 -16.18 8.71
N VAL A 226 8.91 -15.65 7.53
CA VAL A 226 8.32 -16.10 6.27
C VAL A 226 9.42 -16.74 5.44
N ALA A 227 9.19 -17.97 4.99
CA ALA A 227 10.03 -18.59 3.99
C ALA A 227 9.81 -17.91 2.62
N LEU A 228 10.91 -17.63 1.93
CA LEU A 228 10.92 -17.15 0.56
C LEU A 228 11.20 -18.30 -0.41
N GLU A 229 10.79 -18.15 -1.68
CA GLU A 229 11.00 -19.17 -2.71
C GLU A 229 12.48 -19.52 -2.96
N ASP A 230 13.41 -18.62 -2.63
CA ASP A 230 14.85 -18.87 -2.73
C ASP A 230 15.41 -19.71 -1.55
N GLY A 231 14.54 -20.19 -0.67
CA GLY A 231 14.90 -20.99 0.51
C GLY A 231 15.40 -20.16 1.69
N SER A 232 15.53 -18.84 1.54
CA SER A 232 15.82 -17.95 2.66
C SER A 232 14.57 -17.75 3.51
N SER A 233 14.77 -17.41 4.79
CA SER A 233 13.67 -16.99 5.66
C SER A 233 13.88 -15.53 6.02
N VAL A 234 12.89 -14.71 5.72
CA VAL A 234 12.90 -13.29 6.07
C VAL A 234 11.83 -13.06 7.10
N SER A 235 12.23 -12.47 8.22
CA SER A 235 11.27 -12.00 9.21
C SER A 235 10.58 -10.77 8.64
N TYR A 236 9.40 -10.98 8.06
CA TYR A 236 8.53 -9.85 7.80
C TYR A 236 7.95 -9.51 9.11
N THR A 237 8.26 -8.30 9.47
CA THR A 237 7.46 -7.73 10.47
C THR A 237 6.07 -7.56 9.83
N GLY A 238 5.93 -7.05 8.58
CA GLY A 238 4.81 -7.01 7.57
C GLY A 238 3.61 -7.94 7.58
N PRO A 239 2.32 -7.52 7.46
CA PRO A 239 1.37 -8.40 6.80
C PRO A 239 1.82 -8.48 5.34
N VAL A 240 2.09 -9.70 4.89
CA VAL A 240 2.60 -9.96 3.56
C VAL A 240 1.52 -10.63 2.76
N ALA A 241 1.30 -10.15 1.54
CA ALA A 241 0.34 -10.72 0.62
C ALA A 241 1.02 -11.14 -0.67
N ARG A 242 0.76 -12.36 -1.12
CA ARG A 242 1.13 -12.86 -2.45
C ARG A 242 -0.13 -13.15 -3.26
N PHE A 243 -0.17 -12.63 -4.48
CA PHE A 243 -1.19 -13.02 -5.45
C PHE A 243 -0.90 -14.46 -5.91
N VAL A 244 -1.85 -15.35 -5.66
CA VAL A 244 -1.70 -16.77 -5.93
C VAL A 244 -2.22 -17.09 -7.34
N GLY A 245 -3.35 -16.48 -7.71
CA GLY A 245 -4.03 -16.81 -8.95
C GLY A 245 -5.50 -16.42 -8.98
N ILE A 246 -6.22 -16.97 -9.96
CA ILE A 246 -7.66 -16.74 -10.16
C ILE A 246 -8.42 -18.04 -9.90
N TYR A 247 -9.37 -17.99 -8.97
CA TYR A 247 -10.24 -19.13 -8.67
C TYR A 247 -11.25 -19.35 -9.79
N SER A 248 -11.41 -20.59 -10.26
CA SER A 248 -12.31 -20.92 -11.38
C SER A 248 -13.55 -21.74 -10.97
N GLY A 249 -13.54 -22.40 -9.82
CA GLY A 249 -14.65 -23.23 -9.36
C GLY A 249 -14.19 -24.40 -8.52
N ARG A 250 -15.14 -25.27 -8.14
CA ARG A 250 -14.87 -26.50 -7.37
C ARG A 250 -14.68 -27.68 -8.31
N ILE A 251 -13.91 -28.68 -7.89
CA ILE A 251 -13.69 -29.90 -8.70
C ILE A 251 -15.00 -30.67 -8.93
N ASN A 252 -15.95 -30.57 -8.00
CA ASN A 252 -17.33 -31.02 -8.12
C ASN A 252 -18.21 -30.29 -7.09
N ASN A 253 -19.53 -30.53 -7.10
CA ASN A 253 -20.48 -29.82 -6.25
C ASN A 253 -20.43 -30.19 -4.75
N ASP A 254 -19.91 -31.37 -4.43
CA ASP A 254 -19.88 -31.91 -3.07
C ASP A 254 -18.52 -31.67 -2.38
N SER A 255 -17.51 -31.26 -3.15
CA SER A 255 -16.17 -30.99 -2.65
C SER A 255 -16.02 -29.54 -2.17
N ASP A 256 -15.15 -29.32 -1.18
CA ASP A 256 -14.58 -28.01 -0.85
C ASP A 256 -13.28 -27.73 -1.62
N LEU A 257 -12.80 -28.70 -2.42
CA LEU A 257 -11.63 -28.51 -3.28
C LEU A 257 -11.95 -27.61 -4.48
N GLY A 258 -11.23 -26.51 -4.53
CA GLY A 258 -11.27 -25.46 -5.53
C GLY A 258 -10.09 -25.48 -6.48
N ILE A 259 -10.32 -25.08 -7.73
CA ILE A 259 -9.29 -24.92 -8.76
C ILE A 259 -8.87 -23.45 -8.82
N VAL A 260 -7.57 -23.21 -8.80
CA VAL A 260 -6.97 -21.87 -8.94
C VAL A 260 -5.99 -21.88 -10.10
N TRP A 261 -6.22 -21.04 -11.10
CA TRP A 261 -5.25 -20.76 -12.17
C TRP A 261 -4.08 -19.98 -11.61
N LYS A 262 -2.87 -20.54 -11.74
CA LYS A 262 -1.66 -19.94 -11.18
C LYS A 262 -1.43 -18.55 -11.78
N ALA A 263 -0.89 -17.64 -10.96
CA ALA A 263 -0.54 -16.29 -11.41
C ALA A 263 0.36 -16.28 -12.66
N SER A 264 1.29 -17.24 -12.76
CA SER A 264 2.16 -17.41 -13.93
C SER A 264 1.39 -17.64 -15.24
N ALA A 265 0.28 -18.37 -15.21
CA ALA A 265 -0.57 -18.58 -16.38
C ALA A 265 -1.25 -17.28 -16.85
N ILE A 266 -1.65 -16.43 -15.89
CA ILE A 266 -2.25 -15.13 -16.17
C ILE A 266 -1.20 -14.18 -16.75
N GLU A 267 0.01 -14.18 -16.21
CA GLU A 267 1.12 -13.38 -16.71
C GLU A 267 1.47 -13.76 -18.16
N GLN A 268 1.53 -15.06 -18.47
CA GLN A 268 1.76 -15.54 -19.84
C GLN A 268 0.65 -15.12 -20.81
N LEU A 269 -0.60 -15.08 -20.36
CA LEU A 269 -1.73 -14.66 -21.19
C LEU A 269 -1.77 -13.14 -21.46
N LEU A 270 -1.16 -12.34 -20.59
CA LEU A 270 -1.12 -10.88 -20.69
C LEU A 270 0.15 -10.34 -21.37
N ALA A 271 1.15 -11.20 -21.61
CA ALA A 271 2.40 -10.88 -22.29
C ALA A 271 2.23 -10.85 -23.82
#